data_AF-A0A819Y1B5-F1
#
_entry.id   AF-A0A819Y1B5-F1
#
_cell.length_a   1.000
_cell.length_b   1.000
_cell.length_c   1.000
_cell.angle_alpha   90.00
_cell.angle_beta   90.00
_cell.angle_gamma   90.00
#
_symmetry.space_group_name_H-M   'P 1'
#
loop_
_entity.id
_entity.type
_entity.pdbx_description
1 polymer ?
#
loop_
_entity_poly.entity_id
_entity_poly.type
_entity_poly.pdbx_seq_one_letter_code
_entity_poly.pdbx_strand_id
1 'polypeptide(L)'
;RDPIFLFWLLCALFCTFKSYPAYGDAAFYFNFLPIWSFLFRYVRHSLIIICMVLVAILMAPITWYLWIYTGSANANFYFAMTMVFNVAQTFLVSDLFYAYLKRKFFLKNGITIPQFNGVEGQLEFR
;
A
#
# COMPACT_ATOMS: atom_id res chain seq x y z
N ARG A 1 -19.96 10.52 4.50
CA ARG A 1 -18.63 11.10 4.81
C ARG A 1 -17.96 10.06 5.69
N ASP A 2 -16.80 9.52 5.31
CA ASP A 2 -16.29 8.28 5.94
C ASP A 2 -15.06 8.63 6.81
N PRO A 3 -15.27 9.07 8.06
CA PRO A 3 -14.20 9.64 8.90
C PRO A 3 -13.13 8.62 9.27
N ILE A 4 -13.50 7.34 9.40
CA ILE A 4 -12.60 6.24 9.76
C ILE A 4 -11.54 5.98 8.68
N PHE A 5 -11.93 6.08 7.40
CA PHE A 5 -10.98 5.92 6.29
C PHE A 5 -10.00 7.09 6.23
N LEU A 6 -10.49 8.32 6.44
CA LEU A 6 -9.66 9.51 6.47
C LEU A 6 -8.63 9.45 7.61
N PHE A 7 -9.07 9.02 8.81
CA PHE A 7 -8.18 8.84 9.96
C PHE A 7 -7.07 7.84 9.65
N TRP A 8 -7.41 6.67 9.12
CA TRP A 8 -6.42 5.66 8.71
C TRP A 8 -5.45 6.20 7.66
N LEU A 9 -5.95 6.92 6.65
CA LEU A 9 -5.13 7.53 5.61
C LEU A 9 -4.15 8.57 6.17
N LEU A 10 -4.60 9.42 7.09
CA LEU A 10 -3.76 10.40 7.79
C LEU A 10 -2.68 9.71 8.62
N CYS A 11 -3.03 8.67 9.39
CA CYS A 11 -2.05 7.87 10.13
C CYS A 11 -1.00 7.25 9.21
N ALA A 12 -1.42 6.69 8.08
CA ALA A 12 -0.52 6.09 7.11
C ALA A 12 0.42 7.15 6.49
N LEU A 13 -0.10 8.34 6.14
CA LEU A 13 0.71 9.45 5.65
C LEU A 13 1.72 9.93 6.70
N PHE A 14 1.32 10.10 7.96
CA PHE A 14 2.24 10.49 9.03
C PHE A 14 3.34 9.45 9.25
N CYS A 15 3.01 8.16 9.15
CA CYS A 15 3.99 7.08 9.25
C CYS A 15 5.01 7.12 8.10
N THR A 16 4.56 7.28 6.85
CA THR A 16 5.43 7.27 5.68
C THR A 16 6.34 8.51 5.60
N PHE A 17 5.87 9.68 6.01
CA PHE A 17 6.63 10.94 5.92
C PHE A 17 7.40 11.32 7.20
N LYS A 18 7.36 10.49 8.24
CA LYS A 18 8.17 10.70 9.45
C LYS A 18 9.66 10.56 9.11
N SER A 19 10.52 11.45 9.61
CA SER A 19 11.97 11.43 9.34
C SER A 19 12.70 10.17 9.82
N TYR A 20 12.11 9.42 10.76
CA TYR A 20 12.59 8.13 11.23
C TYR A 20 11.41 7.18 11.35
N PRO A 21 10.96 6.59 10.22
CA PRO A 21 9.84 5.66 10.24
C PRO A 21 10.28 4.39 10.98
N ALA A 22 9.62 4.10 12.10
CA ALA A 22 9.88 2.86 12.82
C ALA A 22 9.09 1.70 12.17
N TYR A 23 9.65 0.49 12.18
CA TYR A 23 8.92 -0.70 11.75
C TYR A 23 7.61 -0.91 12.55
N GLY A 24 7.57 -0.46 13.81
CA GLY A 24 6.36 -0.50 14.65
C GLY A 24 5.25 0.45 14.19
N ASP A 25 5.60 1.64 13.70
CA ASP A 25 4.63 2.60 13.16
C ASP A 25 3.96 1.99 11.91
N ALA A 26 4.76 1.30 11.10
CA ALA A 26 4.26 0.62 9.92
C ALA A 26 3.33 -0.56 10.27
N ALA A 27 3.74 -1.39 11.24
CA ALA A 27 2.96 -2.52 11.71
C ALA A 27 1.57 -2.09 12.22
N PHE A 28 1.46 -0.92 12.85
CA PHE A 28 0.19 -0.38 13.31
C PHE A 28 -0.78 -0.17 12.15
N TYR A 29 -0.40 0.57 11.10
CA TYR A 29 -1.33 0.79 9.97
C TYR A 29 -1.59 -0.50 9.18
N PHE A 30 -0.60 -1.41 9.09
CA PHE A 30 -0.77 -2.71 8.44
C PHE A 30 -1.84 -3.56 9.13
N ASN A 31 -1.98 -3.47 10.46
CA ASN A 31 -3.01 -4.22 11.22
C ASN A 31 -4.45 -3.80 10.84
N PHE A 32 -4.64 -2.56 10.41
CA PHE A 32 -5.95 -2.06 9.96
C PHE A 32 -6.30 -2.41 8.50
N LEU A 33 -5.37 -2.97 7.72
CA LEU A 33 -5.63 -3.35 6.31
C LEU A 33 -6.78 -4.34 6.10
N PRO A 34 -6.98 -5.39 6.94
CA PRO A 34 -8.06 -6.36 6.74
C PRO A 34 -9.46 -5.73 6.80
N ILE A 35 -9.63 -4.63 7.55
CA ILE A 35 -10.88 -3.87 7.62
C ILE A 35 -11.26 -3.31 6.24
N TRP A 36 -10.25 -3.01 5.42
CA TRP A 36 -10.40 -2.47 4.06
C TRP A 36 -10.31 -3.56 2.99
N SER A 37 -10.54 -4.83 3.33
CA SER A 37 -10.46 -5.96 2.41
C SER A 37 -11.33 -5.81 1.15
N PHE A 38 -12.49 -5.16 1.27
CA PHE A 38 -13.37 -4.85 0.14
C PHE A 38 -12.71 -3.93 -0.92
N LEU A 39 -11.65 -3.22 -0.54
CA LEU A 39 -10.92 -2.29 -1.40
C LEU A 39 -9.88 -3.01 -2.26
N PHE A 40 -9.38 -4.16 -1.82
CA PHE A 40 -8.37 -4.94 -2.55
C PHE A 40 -8.82 -5.38 -3.94
N ARG A 41 -10.14 -5.47 -4.20
CA ARG A 41 -10.67 -5.75 -5.54
C ARG A 41 -10.38 -4.65 -6.57
N TYR A 42 -10.11 -3.42 -6.13
CA TYR A 42 -9.90 -2.26 -7.00
C TYR A 42 -8.43 -1.83 -7.11
N VAL A 43 -7.54 -2.48 -6.35
CA VAL A 43 -6.09 -2.22 -6.30
C VAL A 43 -5.44 -2.79 -7.57
N ARG A 44 -4.60 -1.99 -8.26
CA ARG A 44 -3.99 -2.41 -9.55
C ARG A 44 -2.58 -2.96 -9.39
N HIS A 45 -1.81 -2.48 -8.41
CA HIS A 45 -0.38 -2.76 -8.30
C HIS A 45 -0.03 -3.67 -7.10
N SER A 46 -0.98 -4.47 -6.64
CA SER A 46 -0.84 -5.33 -5.45
C SER A 46 0.36 -6.28 -5.51
N LEU A 47 0.58 -6.95 -6.66
CA LEU A 47 1.69 -7.88 -6.82
C LEU A 47 3.05 -7.19 -6.67
N ILE A 48 3.20 -6.01 -7.28
CA ILE A 48 4.46 -5.26 -7.25
C ILE A 48 4.76 -4.83 -5.82
N ILE A 49 3.75 -4.31 -5.11
CA ILE A 49 3.88 -3.87 -3.71
C ILE A 49 4.28 -5.05 -2.81
N ILE A 50 3.60 -6.20 -2.92
CA ILE A 50 3.90 -7.39 -2.12
C ILE A 50 5.33 -7.86 -2.39
N CYS A 51 5.77 -7.92 -3.64
CA CYS A 51 7.13 -8.29 -3.99
C CYS A 51 8.17 -7.33 -3.39
N MET A 52 7.94 -6.01 -3.47
CA MET A 52 8.85 -5.03 -2.86
C MET A 52 8.94 -5.19 -1.34
N VAL A 53 7.82 -5.42 -0.66
CA VAL A 53 7.79 -5.64 0.80
C VAL A 53 8.51 -6.94 1.17
N LEU A 54 8.27 -8.03 0.43
CA LEU A 54 8.94 -9.30 0.66
C LEU A 54 10.45 -9.19 0.49
N VAL A 55 10.90 -8.57 -0.60
CA VAL A 55 12.33 -8.33 -0.86
C VAL A 55 12.93 -7.47 0.24
N ALA A 56 12.25 -6.40 0.67
CA ALA A 56 12.70 -5.55 1.75
C ALA A 56 12.88 -6.30 3.08
N ILE A 57 11.87 -7.09 3.48
CA ILE A 57 11.88 -7.82 4.76
C ILE A 57 12.91 -8.95 4.75
N LEU A 58 13.08 -9.66 3.63
CA LEU A 58 14.03 -10.76 3.53
C LEU A 58 15.48 -10.26 3.43
N MET A 59 15.74 -9.22 2.64
CA MET A 59 17.09 -8.69 2.47
C MET A 59 17.56 -7.81 3.63
N ALA A 60 16.66 -7.18 4.40
CA ALA A 60 17.05 -6.37 5.56
C ALA A 60 17.90 -7.14 6.59
N PRO A 61 17.50 -8.33 7.11
CA PRO A 61 18.32 -9.09 8.06
C PRO A 61 19.59 -9.66 7.40
N ILE A 62 19.55 -10.00 6.10
CA ILE A 62 20.71 -10.49 5.36
C ILE A 62 21.76 -9.39 5.25
N THR A 63 21.39 -8.20 4.78
CA THR A 63 22.29 -7.06 4.64
C THR A 63 22.80 -6.56 6.00
N TRP A 64 21.97 -6.61 7.04
CA TRP A 64 22.41 -6.33 8.41
C TRP A 64 23.44 -7.34 8.91
N TYR A 65 23.19 -8.64 8.70
CA TYR A 65 24.13 -9.69 9.09
C TYR A 65 25.46 -9.58 8.34
N LEU A 66 25.41 -9.31 7.03
CA LEU A 66 26.62 -9.15 6.23
C LEU A 66 27.41 -7.90 6.61
N TRP A 67 26.72 -6.84 7.05
CA TRP A 67 27.36 -5.61 7.47
C TRP A 67 28.06 -5.76 8.83
N ILE A 68 27.38 -6.37 9.81
CA ILE A 68 27.90 -6.48 11.17
C ILE A 68 28.87 -7.66 11.34
N TYR A 69 28.54 -8.84 10.81
CA TYR A 69 29.28 -10.06 11.12
C TYR A 69 30.30 -10.43 10.04
N THR A 70 29.91 -10.41 8.76
CA THR A 70 30.80 -10.89 7.69
C THR A 70 31.70 -9.79 7.12
N GLY A 71 31.39 -8.52 7.37
CA GLY A 71 32.14 -7.36 6.87
C GLY A 71 32.17 -7.23 5.34
N SER A 72 31.39 -8.04 4.62
CA SER A 72 31.38 -8.08 3.15
C SER A 72 30.37 -7.10 2.55
N ALA A 73 29.42 -6.59 3.35
CA ALA A 73 28.46 -5.58 2.95
C ALA A 73 28.68 -4.26 3.71
N ASN A 74 28.46 -3.13 3.04
CA ASN A 74 28.48 -1.80 3.63
C ASN A 74 27.07 -1.41 4.13
N ALA A 75 26.98 -0.52 5.13
CA ALA A 75 25.75 0.08 5.65
C ALA A 75 24.83 0.65 4.56
N ASN A 76 25.41 1.11 3.43
CA ASN A 76 24.65 1.59 2.28
C ASN A 76 23.65 0.55 1.73
N PHE A 77 23.96 -0.74 1.79
CA PHE A 77 23.04 -1.80 1.33
C PHE A 77 21.83 -1.91 2.25
N TYR A 78 22.05 -1.88 3.57
CA TYR A 78 20.95 -1.87 4.54
C TYR A 78 20.08 -0.62 4.37
N PHE A 79 20.71 0.54 4.18
CA PHE A 79 20.00 1.79 3.89
C PHE A 79 19.14 1.70 2.61
N ALA A 80 19.68 1.14 1.52
CA ALA A 80 18.92 0.93 0.29
C ALA A 80 17.69 0.05 0.53
N MET A 81 17.80 -1.01 1.33
CA MET A 81 16.64 -1.85 1.68
C MET A 81 15.57 -1.10 2.46
N THR A 82 15.96 -0.23 3.40
CA THR A 82 14.99 0.62 4.12
C THR A 82 14.29 1.62 3.20
N MET A 83 14.97 2.14 2.18
CA MET A 83 14.35 2.99 1.16
C MET A 83 13.33 2.23 0.32
N VAL A 84 13.67 1.02 -0.14
CA VAL A 84 12.72 0.14 -0.86
C VAL A 84 11.49 -0.12 -0.02
N PHE A 85 11.65 -0.38 1.28
CA PHE A 85 10.53 -0.55 2.20
C PHE A 85 9.62 0.69 2.24
N ASN A 86 10.18 1.88 2.44
CA ASN A 86 9.42 3.14 2.48
C ASN A 86 8.71 3.46 1.16
N VAL A 87 9.35 3.17 0.02
CA VAL A 87 8.75 3.31 -1.30
C VAL A 87 7.56 2.35 -1.45
N ALA A 88 7.69 1.10 -1.02
CA ALA A 88 6.60 0.12 -1.05
C ALA A 88 5.40 0.58 -0.20
N GLN A 89 5.64 1.16 0.98
CA GLN A 89 4.58 1.74 1.80
C GLN A 89 3.86 2.90 1.11
N THR A 90 4.63 3.81 0.49
CA THR A 90 4.07 4.96 -0.24
C THR A 90 3.16 4.51 -1.39
N PHE A 91 3.60 3.49 -2.14
CA PHE A 91 2.79 2.88 -3.20
C PHE A 91 1.52 2.21 -2.66
N LEU A 92 1.62 1.49 -1.54
CA LEU A 92 0.45 0.86 -0.90
C LEU A 92 -0.61 1.89 -0.48
N VAL A 93 -0.20 2.96 0.20
CA VAL A 93 -1.12 4.03 0.63
C VAL A 93 -1.78 4.71 -0.58
N SER A 94 -0.99 4.97 -1.63
CA SER A 94 -1.48 5.61 -2.85
C SER A 94 -2.48 4.73 -3.61
N ASP A 95 -2.22 3.43 -3.76
CA ASP A 95 -3.11 2.50 -4.47
C ASP A 95 -4.42 2.30 -3.69
N LEU A 96 -4.36 2.23 -2.35
CA LEU A 96 -5.56 2.18 -1.51
C LEU A 96 -6.38 3.46 -1.58
N PHE A 97 -5.74 4.63 -1.59
CA PHE A 97 -6.44 5.90 -1.77
C PHE A 97 -7.15 5.98 -3.13
N TYR A 98 -6.46 5.57 -4.20
CA TYR A 98 -7.04 5.51 -5.53
C TYR A 98 -8.22 4.52 -5.61
N ALA A 99 -8.06 3.33 -5.04
CA ALA A 99 -9.11 2.32 -4.95
C ALA A 99 -10.36 2.82 -4.21
N TYR A 100 -10.17 3.60 -3.14
CA TYR A 100 -11.26 4.26 -2.41
C TYR A 100 -11.99 5.30 -3.26
N LEU A 101 -11.26 6.18 -3.95
CA LEU A 101 -11.86 7.16 -4.86
C LEU A 101 -12.63 6.48 -5.99
N LYS A 102 -12.05 5.44 -6.59
CA LYS A 102 -12.67 4.64 -7.66
C LYS A 102 -13.97 3.98 -7.18
N ARG A 103 -13.97 3.38 -5.99
CA ARG A 103 -15.18 2.81 -5.39
C ARG A 103 -16.26 3.85 -5.17
N LYS A 104 -15.91 5.03 -4.64
CA LYS A 104 -16.87 6.14 -4.45
C LYS A 104 -17.42 6.67 -5.76
N PHE A 105 -16.59 6.77 -6.78
CA PHE A 105 -17.02 7.18 -8.11
C PHE A 105 -18.07 6.20 -8.67
N PHE A 106 -17.83 4.88 -8.57
CA PHE A 106 -18.80 3.87 -8.98
C PHE A 106 -20.09 3.87 -8.15
N LEU A 107 -19.99 4.13 -6.84
CA LEU A 107 -21.18 4.25 -5.99
C LEU A 107 -22.04 5.47 -6.34
N LYS A 108 -21.42 6.57 -6.80
CA LYS A 108 -22.12 7.81 -7.13
C LYS A 108 -22.70 7.81 -8.54
N ASN A 109 -21.96 7.26 -9.51
CA ASN A 109 -22.29 7.35 -10.93
C ASN A 109 -22.86 6.04 -11.50
N GLY A 110 -23.03 5.02 -10.67
CA GLY A 110 -23.34 3.66 -11.12
C GLY A 110 -22.12 2.97 -11.75
N ILE A 111 -22.21 1.66 -11.95
CA ILE A 111 -21.22 0.92 -12.74
C ILE A 111 -21.67 0.96 -14.19
N THR A 112 -21.01 1.75 -15.03
CA THR A 112 -21.17 1.64 -16.48
C THR A 112 -20.38 0.42 -16.93
N ILE A 113 -21.08 -0.69 -17.18
CA ILE A 113 -20.45 -1.85 -17.82
C ILE A 113 -20.55 -1.58 -19.33
N PRO A 114 -19.42 -1.48 -20.07
CA PRO A 114 -19.51 -1.51 -21.52
C PRO A 114 -20.03 -2.90 -21.89
N GLN A 115 -21.31 -2.98 -22.27
CA GLN A 115 -21.84 -4.22 -22.82
C GLN A 115 -21.18 -4.44 -24.18
N PHE A 116 -20.94 -5.71 -24.52
CA PHE A 116 -20.34 -6.12 -25.81
C PHE A 116 -21.09 -5.57 -27.04
N ASN A 117 -22.30 -5.04 -26.84
CA ASN A 117 -23.18 -4.48 -27.87
C ASN A 117 -23.17 -2.93 -27.97
N GLY A 118 -22.22 -2.23 -27.34
CA GLY A 118 -22.07 -0.77 -27.48
C GLY A 118 -23.16 0.09 -26.82
N VAL A 119 -24.06 -0.51 -26.03
CA VAL A 119 -25.06 0.22 -25.24
C VAL A 119 -24.59 0.23 -23.78
N GLU A 120 -24.44 1.43 -23.20
CA GLU A 120 -24.04 1.62 -21.82
C GLU A 120 -25.18 1.17 -20.88
N GLY A 121 -25.01 0.02 -20.24
CA GLY A 121 -25.91 -0.44 -19.18
C GLY A 121 -25.48 0.14 -17.84
N GLN A 122 -26.30 0.99 -17.23
CA GLN A 122 -26.13 1.39 -15.83
C GLN A 122 -26.80 0.37 -14.91
N LEU A 123 -26.00 -0.29 -14.05
CA LEU A 123 -26.55 -1.05 -12.93
C LEU A 123 -26.70 -0.11 -11.73
N GLU A 124 -27.93 0.26 -11.42
CA GLU A 124 -28.28 0.86 -10.13
C GLU A 124 -28.32 -0.24 -9.06
N PHE A 125 -27.46 -0.11 -8.05
CA PHE A 125 -27.51 -0.97 -6.87
C PHE A 125 -28.60 -0.42 -5.93
N ARG A 126 -29.77 -1.04 -5.97
CA ARG A 126 -30.86 -0.84 -5.00
C ARG A 126 -30.53 -1.49 -3.65
#